data_AF-A0ABD1CME7-F1
#
_entry.id   AF-A0ABD1CME7-F1
#
_cell.length_a   1.000
_cell.length_b   1.000
_cell.length_c   1.000
_cell.angle_alpha   90.00
_cell.angle_beta   90.00
_cell.angle_gamma   90.00
#
_symmetry.space_group_name_H-M   'P 1'
#
loop_
_entity.id
_entity.type
_entity.pdbx_description
1 polymer ?
#
loop_
_entity_poly.entity_id
_entity_poly.type
_entity_poly.pdbx_seq_one_letter_code
_entity_poly.pdbx_strand_id
1 'polypeptide(L)'
;MDRYVLKCLVLVLLALVTSGQESSPGLEELFHDLHLRLNLMSLEFHEQMEQLVTEQQLLRQSVEKLSLVVDRVDQSMKNIENNHDVVMGNLSLVTSQSDAIMVNQQFCANHDRLRDLYFETIPRCQGPPLPPVTTEPPPTTTDHPTLFASCSTAPPVSGLYNIMLSSGYVVQLFCEQDLQGGGWAVFQRRMDGSVDFNRTFAEYLNGFGDPRGEFWLGLETLHAVTNPVTQLLIDMEDFSYVQQ
;
A
#
# COMPACT_ATOMS: atom_id res chain seq x y z
N MET A 1 20.86 -66.05 17.21
CA MET A 1 21.83 -66.99 17.85
C MET A 1 23.20 -66.67 17.31
N ASP A 2 24.18 -66.52 18.20
CA ASP A 2 25.50 -66.04 17.86
C ASP A 2 26.24 -67.02 16.92
N ARG A 3 27.04 -66.50 15.97
CA ARG A 3 27.77 -67.31 14.97
C ARG A 3 28.72 -68.31 15.65
N TYR A 4 29.16 -67.97 16.87
CA TYR A 4 29.97 -68.81 17.75
C TYR A 4 29.18 -69.97 18.37
N VAL A 5 27.92 -69.75 18.74
CA VAL A 5 27.08 -70.79 19.34
C VAL A 5 26.74 -71.87 18.32
N LEU A 6 26.42 -71.47 17.08
CA LEU A 6 26.13 -72.43 16.00
C LEU A 6 27.38 -73.24 15.60
N LYS A 7 28.54 -72.59 15.49
CA LYS A 7 29.82 -73.28 15.26
C LYS A 7 30.19 -74.23 16.40
N CYS A 8 29.98 -73.83 17.66
CA CYS A 8 30.18 -74.70 18.80
C CYS A 8 29.27 -75.93 18.76
N LEU A 9 27.98 -75.75 18.45
CA LEU A 9 27.03 -76.86 18.34
C LEU A 9 27.42 -77.84 17.22
N VAL A 10 27.82 -77.33 16.05
CA VAL A 10 28.28 -78.15 14.92
C VAL A 10 29.57 -78.89 15.26
N LEU A 11 30.53 -78.24 15.92
CA LEU A 11 31.79 -78.88 16.35
C LEU A 11 31.57 -79.94 17.43
N VAL A 12 30.65 -79.71 18.37
CA VAL A 12 30.27 -80.69 19.39
C VAL A 12 29.58 -81.90 18.76
N LEU A 13 28.70 -81.69 17.78
CA LEU A 13 28.05 -82.78 17.04
C LEU A 13 29.06 -83.59 16.21
N LEU A 14 29.99 -82.95 15.52
CA LEU A 14 31.09 -83.60 14.80
C LEU A 14 31.98 -84.42 15.75
N ALA A 15 32.34 -83.85 16.91
CA ALA A 15 33.15 -84.55 17.91
C ALA A 15 32.44 -85.80 18.46
N LEU A 16 31.13 -85.70 18.72
CA LEU A 16 30.32 -86.84 19.18
C LEU A 16 30.26 -87.97 18.13
N VAL A 17 30.15 -87.63 16.84
CA VAL A 17 30.17 -88.60 15.73
C VAL A 17 31.53 -89.29 15.61
N THR A 18 32.65 -88.56 15.78
CA THR A 18 33.99 -89.16 15.73
C THR A 18 34.31 -90.07 16.92
N SER A 19 33.56 -89.96 18.02
CA SER A 19 33.75 -90.74 19.24
C SER A 19 32.94 -92.05 19.31
N GLY A 20 31.99 -92.24 18.39
CA GLY A 20 31.17 -93.46 18.27
C GLY A 20 31.57 -94.29 17.05
N GLN A 21 32.04 -95.51 17.27
CA GLN A 21 32.48 -96.45 16.23
C GLN A 21 31.29 -97.07 15.47
N GLU A 22 31.51 -97.38 14.19
CA GLU A 22 30.58 -97.86 13.13
C GLU A 22 29.69 -96.79 12.46
N SER A 23 30.31 -95.99 11.58
CA SER A 23 29.60 -95.19 10.58
C SER A 23 29.06 -96.08 9.47
N SER A 24 27.75 -96.34 9.47
CA SER A 24 27.09 -96.88 8.28
C SER A 24 27.26 -95.88 7.12
N PRO A 25 27.50 -96.33 5.87
CA PRO A 25 27.78 -95.44 4.74
C PRO A 25 26.66 -94.42 4.47
N GLY A 26 25.43 -94.70 4.92
CA GLY A 26 24.30 -93.77 4.81
C GLY A 26 24.30 -92.61 5.84
N LEU A 27 25.04 -92.71 6.96
CA LEU A 27 25.06 -91.66 7.97
C LEU A 27 25.99 -90.50 7.57
N GLU A 28 27.14 -90.80 6.96
CA GLU A 28 28.03 -89.77 6.41
C GLU A 28 27.38 -89.00 5.25
N GLU A 29 26.66 -89.70 4.37
CA GLU A 29 25.93 -89.10 3.26
C GLU A 29 24.83 -88.14 3.76
N LEU A 30 24.15 -88.50 4.86
CA LEU A 30 23.14 -87.67 5.50
C LEU A 30 23.74 -86.41 6.15
N PHE A 31 24.89 -86.53 6.83
CA PHE A 31 25.58 -85.36 7.38
C PHE A 31 26.10 -84.43 6.28
N HIS A 32 26.56 -85.00 5.15
CA HIS A 32 26.98 -84.22 3.99
C HIS A 32 25.81 -83.45 3.37
N ASP A 33 24.65 -84.09 3.16
CA ASP A 33 23.42 -83.43 2.66
C ASP A 33 22.96 -82.31 3.61
N LEU A 34 22.94 -82.56 4.92
CA LEU A 34 22.57 -81.55 5.91
C LEU A 34 23.53 -80.35 5.89
N HIS A 35 24.84 -80.61 5.74
CA HIS A 35 25.84 -79.54 5.66
C HIS A 35 25.68 -78.72 4.38
N LEU A 36 25.41 -79.38 3.24
CA LEU A 36 25.18 -78.72 1.97
C LEU A 36 23.92 -77.83 2.03
N ARG A 37 22.83 -78.33 2.62
CA ARG A 37 21.59 -77.57 2.85
C ARG A 37 21.79 -76.39 3.79
N LEU A 38 22.57 -76.56 4.86
CA LEU A 38 22.87 -75.49 5.79
C LEU A 38 23.70 -74.38 5.11
N ASN A 39 24.67 -74.76 4.26
CA ASN A 39 25.47 -73.81 3.49
C ASN A 39 24.61 -73.06 2.46
N LEU A 40 23.70 -73.75 1.75
CA LEU A 40 22.77 -73.14 0.81
C LEU A 40 21.84 -72.14 1.52
N MET A 41 21.23 -72.56 2.63
CA MET A 41 20.36 -71.69 3.43
C MET A 41 21.12 -70.48 3.99
N SER A 42 22.41 -70.64 4.33
CA SER A 42 23.26 -69.54 4.76
C SER A 42 23.60 -68.56 3.63
N LEU A 43 23.73 -69.04 2.39
CA LEU A 43 23.98 -68.20 1.21
C LEU A 43 22.72 -67.41 0.82
N GLU A 44 21.57 -68.09 0.73
CA GLU A 44 20.27 -67.46 0.45
C GLU A 44 19.93 -66.39 1.48
N PHE A 45 20.15 -66.68 2.77
CA PHE A 45 19.95 -65.69 3.84
C PHE A 45 20.89 -64.49 3.70
N HIS A 46 22.14 -64.71 3.27
CA HIS A 46 23.09 -63.61 3.08
C HIS A 46 22.68 -62.69 1.93
N GLU A 47 22.26 -63.26 0.80
CA GLU A 47 21.76 -62.51 -0.35
C GLU A 47 20.51 -61.69 0.00
N GLN A 48 19.55 -62.29 0.73
CA GLN A 48 18.37 -61.57 1.21
C GLN A 48 18.73 -60.44 2.18
N MET A 49 19.71 -60.66 3.07
CA MET A 49 20.17 -59.64 3.99
C MET A 49 20.84 -58.46 3.25
N GLU A 50 21.65 -58.73 2.23
CA GLU A 50 22.26 -57.67 1.41
C GLU A 50 21.19 -56.88 0.65
N GLN A 51 20.21 -57.56 0.06
CA GLN A 51 19.09 -56.92 -0.61
C GLN A 51 18.30 -56.02 0.34
N LEU A 52 17.96 -56.52 1.54
CA LEU A 52 17.24 -55.75 2.56
C LEU A 52 18.04 -54.52 3.02
N VAL A 53 19.37 -54.64 3.16
CA VAL A 53 20.24 -53.52 3.51
C VAL A 53 20.23 -52.46 2.41
N THR A 54 20.28 -52.86 1.12
CA THR A 54 20.19 -51.90 0.02
C THR A 54 18.84 -51.18 -0.05
N GLU A 55 17.73 -51.88 0.16
CA GLU A 55 16.40 -51.26 0.22
C GLU A 55 16.28 -50.27 1.38
N GLN A 56 16.77 -50.64 2.57
CA GLN A 56 16.82 -49.73 3.73
C GLN A 56 17.64 -48.47 3.44
N GLN A 57 18.78 -48.62 2.76
CA GLN A 57 19.63 -47.47 2.42
C GLN A 57 18.94 -46.55 1.40
N LEU A 58 18.25 -47.11 0.41
CA LEU A 58 17.47 -46.33 -0.56
C LEU A 58 16.30 -45.60 0.12
N LEU A 59 15.62 -46.27 1.05
CA LEU A 59 14.54 -45.68 1.82
C LEU A 59 15.06 -44.52 2.67
N ARG A 60 16.21 -44.68 3.33
CA ARG A 60 16.86 -43.63 4.11
C ARG A 60 17.20 -42.39 3.28
N GLN A 61 17.78 -42.58 2.10
CA GLN A 61 18.05 -41.49 1.16
C GLN A 61 16.78 -40.78 0.69
N SER A 62 15.69 -41.54 0.50
CA SER A 62 14.39 -40.97 0.11
C SER A 62 13.79 -40.13 1.24
N VAL A 63 13.91 -40.59 2.50
CA VAL A 63 13.50 -39.82 3.68
C VAL A 63 14.31 -38.53 3.84
N GLU A 64 15.62 -38.57 3.61
CA GLU A 64 16.47 -37.37 3.64
C GLU A 64 16.05 -36.36 2.57
N LYS A 65 15.78 -36.82 1.34
CA LYS A 65 15.26 -35.95 0.27
C LYS A 65 13.91 -35.34 0.62
N LEU A 66 13.00 -36.12 1.22
CA LEU A 66 11.72 -35.61 1.69
C LEU A 66 11.89 -34.56 2.79
N SER A 67 12.83 -34.76 3.72
CA SER A 67 13.17 -33.77 4.76
C SER A 67 13.56 -32.42 4.14
N LEU A 68 14.42 -32.43 3.11
CA LEU A 68 14.82 -31.21 2.42
C LEU A 68 13.65 -30.49 1.74
N VAL A 69 12.67 -31.24 1.24
CA VAL A 69 11.45 -30.66 0.66
C VAL A 69 10.59 -30.04 1.76
N VAL A 70 10.44 -30.72 2.90
CA VAL A 70 9.71 -30.19 4.07
C VAL A 70 10.35 -28.89 4.56
N ASP A 71 11.66 -28.84 4.70
CA ASP A 71 12.39 -27.62 5.12
C ASP A 71 12.19 -26.46 4.14
N ARG A 72 12.17 -26.75 2.84
CA ARG A 72 11.89 -25.75 1.80
C ARG A 72 10.47 -25.21 1.89
N VAL A 73 9.50 -26.08 2.14
CA VAL A 73 8.09 -25.70 2.31
C VAL A 73 7.92 -24.85 3.57
N ASP A 74 8.55 -25.23 4.68
CA ASP A 74 8.53 -24.47 5.94
C ASP A 74 9.11 -23.06 5.75
N GLN A 75 10.25 -22.95 5.05
CA GLN A 75 10.83 -21.64 4.73
C GLN A 75 9.91 -20.80 3.83
N SER A 76 9.28 -21.43 2.83
CA SER A 76 8.31 -20.75 1.97
C SER A 76 7.10 -20.26 2.77
N MET A 77 6.64 -21.04 3.73
CA MET A 77 5.49 -20.71 4.58
C MET A 77 5.79 -19.50 5.46
N LYS A 78 6.97 -19.47 6.10
CA LYS A 78 7.45 -18.30 6.86
C LYS A 78 7.56 -17.04 5.99
N ASN A 79 8.03 -17.18 4.75
CA ASN A 79 8.08 -16.04 3.82
C ASN A 79 6.66 -15.53 3.47
N ILE A 80 5.70 -16.43 3.28
CA ILE A 80 4.30 -16.08 3.03
C ILE A 80 3.68 -15.41 4.25
N GLU A 81 3.94 -15.89 5.47
CA GLU A 81 3.47 -15.27 6.72
C GLU A 81 4.01 -13.85 6.87
N ASN A 82 5.31 -13.63 6.68
CA ASN A 82 5.90 -12.30 6.71
C ASN A 82 5.27 -11.36 5.67
N ASN A 83 5.07 -11.85 4.45
CA ASN A 83 4.40 -11.07 3.40
C ASN A 83 2.95 -10.78 3.79
N HIS A 84 2.24 -11.73 4.40
CA HIS A 84 0.88 -11.56 4.86
C HIS A 84 0.79 -10.46 5.92
N ASP A 85 1.70 -10.44 6.90
CA ASP A 85 1.74 -9.42 7.94
C ASP A 85 1.97 -8.02 7.36
N VAL A 86 2.89 -7.89 6.40
CA VAL A 86 3.14 -6.63 5.69
C VAL A 86 1.90 -6.18 4.92
N VAL A 87 1.26 -7.10 4.18
CA VAL A 87 0.03 -6.80 3.43
C VAL A 87 -1.10 -6.39 4.37
N MET A 88 -1.26 -7.05 5.51
CA MET A 88 -2.28 -6.70 6.51
C MET A 88 -2.00 -5.35 7.16
N GLY A 89 -0.74 -5.03 7.47
CA GLY A 89 -0.36 -3.70 7.96
C GLY A 89 -0.67 -2.60 6.95
N ASN A 90 -0.28 -2.80 5.69
CA ASN A 90 -0.58 -1.85 4.61
C ASN A 90 -2.09 -1.70 4.38
N LEU A 91 -2.85 -2.81 4.38
CA LEU A 91 -4.30 -2.77 4.21
C LEU A 91 -4.98 -2.10 5.41
N SER A 92 -4.49 -2.30 6.63
CA SER A 92 -4.99 -1.59 7.80
C SER A 92 -4.75 -0.09 7.68
N LEU A 93 -3.59 0.33 7.19
CA LEU A 93 -3.29 1.73 6.92
C LEU A 93 -4.23 2.31 5.85
N VAL A 94 -4.38 1.64 4.70
CA VAL A 94 -5.27 2.08 3.62
C VAL A 94 -6.73 2.13 4.07
N THR A 95 -7.18 1.16 4.86
CA THR A 95 -8.53 1.16 5.44
C THR A 95 -8.70 2.35 6.38
N SER A 96 -7.74 2.60 7.28
CA SER A 96 -7.82 3.75 8.19
C SER A 96 -7.80 5.11 7.46
N GLN A 97 -7.03 5.22 6.38
CA GLN A 97 -7.03 6.41 5.53
C GLN A 97 -8.35 6.54 4.77
N SER A 98 -8.90 5.44 4.29
CA SER A 98 -10.20 5.41 3.62
C SER A 98 -11.33 5.81 4.57
N ASP A 99 -11.30 5.36 5.83
CA ASP A 99 -12.25 5.76 6.88
C ASP A 99 -12.13 7.25 7.19
N ALA A 100 -10.91 7.80 7.27
CA ALA A 100 -10.70 9.23 7.45
C ALA A 100 -11.23 10.05 6.26
N ILE A 101 -11.01 9.58 5.03
CA ILE A 101 -11.58 10.21 3.81
C ILE A 101 -13.11 10.15 3.85
N MET A 102 -13.69 9.00 4.21
CA MET A 102 -15.14 8.81 4.32
C MET A 102 -15.76 9.71 5.39
N VAL A 103 -15.15 9.82 6.58
CA VAL A 103 -15.60 10.73 7.64
C VAL A 103 -15.51 12.18 7.19
N ASN A 104 -14.44 12.56 6.48
CA ASN A 104 -14.31 13.90 5.92
C ASN A 104 -15.38 14.17 4.84
N GLN A 105 -15.69 13.19 3.98
CA GLN A 105 -16.80 13.27 3.04
C GLN A 105 -18.16 13.37 3.74
N GLN A 106 -18.36 12.69 4.88
CA GLN A 106 -19.57 12.81 5.70
C GLN A 106 -19.69 14.20 6.32
N PHE A 107 -18.58 14.83 6.72
CA PHE A 107 -18.57 16.22 7.22
C PHE A 107 -18.94 17.20 6.10
N CYS A 108 -18.41 17.01 4.89
CA CYS A 108 -18.82 17.77 3.71
C CYS A 108 -20.30 17.54 3.33
N ALA A 109 -20.82 16.31 3.47
CA ALA A 109 -22.24 16.01 3.26
C ALA A 109 -23.15 16.62 4.35
N ASN A 110 -22.64 16.72 5.59
CA ASN A 110 -23.33 17.40 6.68
C ASN A 110 -23.24 18.93 6.58
N HIS A 111 -22.31 19.50 5.80
CA HIS A 111 -22.24 20.94 5.57
C HIS A 111 -23.54 21.44 4.91
N ASP A 112 -24.08 20.74 3.91
CA ASP A 112 -25.36 21.13 3.30
C ASP A 112 -26.52 21.07 4.31
N ARG A 113 -26.53 20.05 5.17
CA ARG A 113 -27.56 19.92 6.22
C ARG A 113 -27.43 20.96 7.34
N LEU A 114 -26.19 21.30 7.74
CA LEU A 114 -25.89 22.37 8.69
C LEU A 114 -26.16 23.75 8.09
N ARG A 115 -25.88 23.94 6.80
CA ARG A 115 -26.20 25.13 6.00
C ARG A 115 -27.72 25.34 5.98
N ASP A 116 -28.49 24.30 5.70
CA ASP A 116 -29.96 24.38 5.71
C ASP A 116 -30.51 24.71 7.10
N LEU A 117 -30.02 24.03 8.15
CA LEU A 117 -30.37 24.31 9.55
C LEU A 117 -30.00 25.75 9.98
N TYR A 118 -28.86 26.26 9.52
CA TYR A 118 -28.40 27.62 9.79
C TYR A 118 -29.29 28.65 9.08
N PHE A 119 -29.66 28.43 7.82
CA PHE A 119 -30.54 29.35 7.09
C PHE A 119 -32.01 29.30 7.55
N GLU A 120 -32.46 28.20 8.17
CA GLU A 120 -33.79 28.14 8.80
C GLU A 120 -33.84 28.82 10.18
N THR A 121 -32.73 28.89 10.91
CA THR A 121 -32.68 29.46 12.27
C THR A 121 -32.34 30.95 12.31
N ILE A 122 -31.91 31.55 11.20
CA ILE A 122 -31.69 33.00 11.10
C ILE A 122 -33.03 33.72 10.82
N PRO A 123 -33.44 34.70 11.64
CA PRO A 123 -34.60 35.52 11.33
C PRO A 123 -34.34 36.33 10.05
N ARG A 124 -35.25 36.23 9.06
CA ARG A 124 -35.21 37.10 7.88
C ARG A 124 -35.28 38.57 8.35
N CYS A 125 -34.17 39.28 8.26
CA CYS A 125 -34.12 40.70 8.56
C CYS A 125 -34.92 41.45 7.49
N GLN A 126 -36.11 41.93 7.82
CA GLN A 126 -36.76 42.99 7.05
C GLN A 126 -35.96 44.27 7.29
N GLY A 127 -35.22 44.70 6.27
CA GLY A 127 -34.49 45.97 6.32
C GLY A 127 -35.44 47.16 6.50
N PRO A 128 -34.95 48.30 7.00
CA PRO A 128 -35.76 49.51 7.17
C PRO A 128 -36.35 50.01 5.84
N PRO A 129 -37.46 50.77 5.86
CA PRO A 129 -38.05 51.31 4.63
C PRO A 129 -37.07 52.24 3.93
N LEU A 130 -36.87 52.04 2.63
CA LEU A 130 -36.02 52.92 1.81
C LEU A 130 -36.60 54.35 1.78
N PRO A 131 -35.76 55.39 1.91
CA PRO A 131 -36.20 56.77 1.79
C PRO A 131 -36.59 57.12 0.34
N PRO A 132 -37.34 58.22 0.12
CA PRO A 132 -37.88 58.56 -1.19
C PRO A 132 -36.75 58.95 -2.15
N VAL A 133 -36.77 58.33 -3.33
CA VAL A 133 -35.87 58.65 -4.44
C VAL A 133 -36.13 60.09 -4.88
N THR A 134 -35.14 60.97 -4.65
CA THR A 134 -35.13 62.33 -5.20
C THR A 134 -34.39 62.30 -6.54
N THR A 135 -35.10 62.69 -7.59
CA THR A 135 -34.59 62.84 -8.95
C THR A 135 -33.90 64.19 -9.12
N GLU A 136 -32.57 64.22 -8.99
CA GLU A 136 -31.72 65.23 -9.62
C GLU A 136 -30.57 64.54 -10.37
N PRO A 137 -30.19 65.02 -11.57
CA PRO A 137 -29.15 64.39 -12.37
C PRO A 137 -27.77 64.62 -11.73
N PRO A 138 -26.92 63.59 -11.56
CA PRO A 138 -25.67 63.75 -10.85
C PRO A 138 -24.59 64.42 -11.71
N PRO A 139 -23.75 65.29 -11.11
CA PRO A 139 -22.51 65.72 -11.72
C PRO A 139 -21.58 64.52 -11.91
N THR A 140 -21.05 64.39 -13.12
CA THR A 140 -20.06 63.41 -13.54
C THR A 140 -18.74 63.63 -12.81
N THR A 141 -18.47 62.82 -11.79
CA THR A 141 -17.13 62.34 -11.38
C THR A 141 -17.32 61.48 -10.13
N THR A 142 -17.37 60.16 -10.29
CA THR A 142 -17.38 59.22 -9.16
C THR A 142 -16.71 57.91 -9.54
N ASP A 143 -15.53 57.71 -8.97
CA ASP A 143 -14.90 56.41 -8.73
C ASP A 143 -15.87 55.52 -7.94
N HIS A 144 -16.73 54.81 -8.66
CA HIS A 144 -17.41 53.65 -8.11
C HIS A 144 -16.42 52.47 -8.21
N PRO A 145 -16.18 51.67 -7.17
CA PRO A 145 -15.33 50.50 -7.30
C PRO A 145 -15.93 49.59 -8.37
N THR A 146 -15.24 49.51 -9.51
CA THR A 146 -15.67 48.72 -10.65
C THR A 146 -15.68 47.26 -10.24
N LEU A 147 -16.88 46.67 -10.31
CA LEU A 147 -17.14 45.28 -9.96
C LEU A 147 -17.23 44.47 -11.24
N PHE A 148 -16.54 43.33 -11.26
CA PHE A 148 -16.50 42.42 -12.40
C PHE A 148 -17.15 41.09 -12.03
N ALA A 149 -17.69 40.37 -13.00
CA ALA A 149 -18.28 39.04 -12.76
C ALA A 149 -17.20 37.96 -12.63
N SER A 150 -16.07 38.14 -13.33
CA SER A 150 -14.92 37.24 -13.34
C SER A 150 -13.70 37.96 -13.89
N CYS A 151 -12.52 37.35 -13.76
CA CYS A 151 -11.29 37.87 -14.36
C CYS A 151 -11.37 37.97 -15.90
N SER A 152 -12.16 37.11 -16.57
CA SER A 152 -12.39 37.22 -18.02
C SER A 152 -13.18 38.47 -18.44
N THR A 153 -13.90 39.10 -17.51
CA THR A 153 -14.62 40.37 -17.76
C THR A 153 -13.84 41.60 -17.28
N ALA A 154 -12.70 41.40 -16.63
CA ALA A 154 -11.84 42.49 -16.19
C ALA A 154 -11.07 43.11 -17.37
N PRO A 155 -10.58 44.36 -17.24
CA PRO A 155 -9.73 44.98 -18.24
C PRO A 155 -8.51 44.10 -18.60
N PRO A 156 -7.97 44.22 -19.82
CA PRO A 156 -6.84 43.43 -20.31
C PRO A 156 -5.51 43.95 -19.75
N VAL A 157 -5.44 44.12 -18.43
CA VAL A 157 -4.25 44.53 -17.68
C VAL A 157 -4.20 43.68 -16.42
N SER A 158 -3.08 43.01 -16.16
CA SER A 158 -2.93 42.17 -14.97
C SER A 158 -2.94 43.00 -13.68
N GLY A 159 -3.65 42.52 -12.66
CA GLY A 159 -3.78 43.27 -11.41
C GLY A 159 -4.89 42.77 -10.49
N LEU A 160 -5.12 43.51 -9.40
CA LEU A 160 -6.17 43.19 -8.43
C LEU A 160 -7.51 43.78 -8.86
N TYR A 161 -8.53 42.93 -8.92
CA TYR A 161 -9.88 43.30 -9.29
C TYR A 161 -10.90 42.79 -8.29
N ASN A 162 -11.96 43.56 -8.08
CA ASN A 162 -13.08 43.18 -7.23
C ASN A 162 -14.09 42.36 -8.04
N ILE A 163 -14.22 41.09 -7.70
CA ILE A 163 -15.07 40.13 -8.37
C ILE A 163 -16.32 39.89 -7.52
N MET A 164 -17.48 40.07 -8.13
CA MET A 164 -18.78 39.81 -7.52
C MET A 164 -19.17 38.34 -7.75
N LEU A 165 -19.23 37.57 -6.68
CA LEU A 165 -19.66 36.17 -6.72
C LEU A 165 -21.17 36.06 -6.84
N SER A 166 -21.64 34.92 -7.35
CA SER A 166 -23.08 34.59 -7.44
C SER A 166 -23.80 34.63 -6.08
N SER A 167 -23.06 34.48 -4.99
CA SER A 167 -23.54 34.57 -3.60
C SER A 167 -23.80 36.00 -3.14
N GLY A 168 -23.41 37.01 -3.90
CA GLY A 168 -23.53 38.42 -3.53
C GLY A 168 -22.29 38.97 -2.79
N TYR A 169 -21.28 38.15 -2.55
CA TYR A 169 -20.04 38.57 -1.90
C TYR A 169 -19.03 39.07 -2.92
N VAL A 170 -18.31 40.13 -2.54
CA VAL A 170 -17.22 40.68 -3.34
C VAL A 170 -15.89 40.13 -2.81
N VAL A 171 -15.10 39.54 -3.68
CA VAL A 171 -13.76 39.06 -3.38
C VAL A 171 -12.75 39.77 -4.27
N GLN A 172 -11.57 40.08 -3.73
CA GLN A 172 -10.49 40.66 -4.51
C GLN A 172 -9.57 39.56 -5.03
N LEU A 173 -9.43 39.44 -6.35
CA LEU A 173 -8.59 38.44 -7.00
C LEU A 173 -7.52 39.12 -7.84
N PHE A 174 -6.34 38.50 -7.92
CA PHE A 174 -5.36 38.88 -8.91
C PHE A 174 -5.75 38.24 -10.25
N CYS A 175 -6.10 39.06 -11.23
CA CYS A 175 -6.40 38.60 -12.58
C CYS A 175 -5.15 38.71 -13.45
N GLU A 176 -4.72 37.58 -14.01
CA GLU A 176 -3.65 37.50 -15.00
C GLU A 176 -4.25 37.58 -16.40
N GLN A 177 -3.84 38.60 -17.15
CA GLN A 177 -4.39 38.97 -18.45
C GLN A 177 -3.42 38.75 -19.60
N ASP A 178 -2.12 38.60 -19.31
CA ASP A 178 -1.09 38.48 -20.35
C ASP A 178 -0.86 37.00 -20.74
N LEU A 179 -1.09 36.07 -19.81
CA LEU A 179 -0.85 34.64 -20.02
C LEU A 179 -2.01 33.96 -20.77
N GLN A 180 -1.69 33.22 -21.84
CA GLN A 180 -2.62 32.37 -22.60
C GLN A 180 -3.97 33.03 -22.94
N GLY A 181 -3.97 34.31 -23.35
CA GLY A 181 -5.18 35.02 -23.74
C GLY A 181 -5.98 35.64 -22.59
N GLY A 182 -5.46 35.57 -21.37
CA GLY A 182 -5.97 36.29 -20.21
C GLY A 182 -7.23 35.71 -19.57
N GLY A 183 -7.75 36.44 -18.57
CA GLY A 183 -8.94 36.06 -17.81
C GLY A 183 -8.70 35.07 -16.68
N TRP A 184 -7.44 34.84 -16.30
CA TRP A 184 -7.08 33.86 -15.27
C TRP A 184 -7.15 34.48 -13.88
N ALA A 185 -7.83 33.82 -12.94
CA ALA A 185 -7.76 34.17 -11.53
C ALA A 185 -6.58 33.42 -10.89
N VAL A 186 -5.59 34.15 -10.40
CA VAL A 186 -4.41 33.58 -9.74
C VAL A 186 -4.76 33.29 -8.28
N PHE A 187 -4.63 32.02 -7.88
CA PHE A 187 -4.90 31.59 -6.49
C PHE A 187 -3.64 31.22 -5.70
N GLN A 188 -2.51 31.02 -6.37
CA GLN A 188 -1.22 30.75 -5.77
C GLN A 188 -0.12 31.33 -6.66
N ARG A 189 0.87 32.02 -6.08
CA ARG A 189 2.07 32.45 -6.80
C ARG A 189 3.33 32.28 -5.94
N ARG A 190 4.39 31.73 -6.52
CA ARG A 190 5.76 31.65 -5.98
C ARG A 190 6.73 32.37 -6.92
N MET A 191 7.69 33.11 -6.38
CA MET A 191 8.67 33.86 -7.16
C MET A 191 10.04 33.90 -6.48
N ASP A 192 10.10 34.34 -5.21
CA ASP A 192 11.34 34.72 -4.53
C ASP A 192 11.53 34.07 -3.16
N GLY A 193 10.54 33.33 -2.67
CA GLY A 193 10.57 32.72 -1.34
C GLY A 193 10.38 33.70 -0.18
N SER A 194 9.90 34.92 -0.45
CA SER A 194 9.62 35.94 0.58
C SER A 194 8.53 35.54 1.56
N VAL A 195 7.65 34.60 1.19
CA VAL A 195 6.57 34.10 2.04
C VAL A 195 6.82 32.65 2.40
N ASP A 196 6.75 32.33 3.70
CA ASP A 196 6.77 30.94 4.16
C ASP A 196 5.47 30.23 3.82
N PHE A 197 5.56 29.05 3.19
CA PHE A 197 4.43 28.19 2.85
C PHE A 197 4.30 27.00 3.81
N ASN A 198 5.18 26.85 4.80
CA ASN A 198 5.01 25.86 5.87
C ASN A 198 4.01 26.38 6.92
N ARG A 199 2.71 26.31 6.58
CA ARG A 199 1.62 26.92 7.35
C ARG A 199 0.65 25.90 7.94
N THR A 200 -0.10 26.34 8.93
CA THR A 200 -1.18 25.55 9.54
C THR A 200 -2.38 25.39 8.63
N PHE A 201 -3.24 24.40 8.89
CA PHE A 201 -4.47 24.20 8.13
C PHE A 201 -5.38 25.43 8.13
N ALA A 202 -5.50 26.12 9.27
CA ALA A 202 -6.31 27.33 9.40
C ALA A 202 -5.80 28.46 8.49
N GLU A 203 -4.48 28.59 8.31
CA GLU A 203 -3.90 29.58 7.39
C GLU A 203 -4.15 29.19 5.93
N TYR A 204 -4.08 27.90 5.58
CA TYR A 204 -4.46 27.43 4.25
C TYR A 204 -5.96 27.59 3.96
N LEU A 205 -6.80 27.49 4.98
CA LEU A 205 -8.24 27.73 4.88
C LEU A 205 -8.53 29.20 4.55
N ASN A 206 -7.93 30.12 5.30
CA ASN A 206 -8.18 31.56 5.19
C ASN A 206 -7.38 32.25 4.07
N GLY A 207 -6.19 31.75 3.73
CA GLY A 207 -5.24 32.44 2.85
C GLY A 207 -4.11 33.16 3.60
N PHE A 208 -3.00 33.40 2.92
CA PHE A 208 -1.84 34.11 3.44
C PHE A 208 -0.97 34.71 2.32
N GLY A 209 -0.12 35.68 2.65
CA GLY A 209 0.76 36.38 1.71
C GLY A 209 0.13 37.65 1.10
N ASP A 210 0.75 38.19 0.06
CA ASP A 210 0.27 39.38 -0.66
C ASP A 210 -0.04 39.02 -2.11
N PRO A 211 -1.28 39.22 -2.60
CA PRO A 211 -1.66 39.04 -4.01
C PRO A 211 -0.83 39.84 -5.03
N ARG A 212 0.01 40.77 -4.60
CA ARG A 212 1.00 41.49 -5.44
C ARG A 212 2.40 40.83 -5.45
N GLY A 213 2.65 39.88 -4.55
CA GLY A 213 3.89 39.08 -4.46
C GLY A 213 3.58 37.58 -4.33
N GLU A 214 4.22 36.88 -3.39
CA GLU A 214 3.89 35.49 -3.10
C GLU A 214 2.66 35.37 -2.19
N PHE A 215 1.74 34.45 -2.52
CA PHE A 215 0.54 34.24 -1.73
C PHE A 215 -0.16 32.91 -2.00
N TRP A 216 -1.08 32.59 -1.10
CA TRP A 216 -2.11 31.58 -1.20
C TRP A 216 -3.48 32.24 -0.94
N LEU A 217 -4.42 32.11 -1.88
CA LEU A 217 -5.72 32.79 -1.84
C LEU A 217 -6.62 32.35 -0.67
N GLY A 218 -6.44 31.12 -0.19
CA GLY A 218 -7.31 30.50 0.81
C GLY A 218 -8.32 29.54 0.19
N LEU A 219 -8.54 28.40 0.85
CA LEU A 219 -9.44 27.35 0.36
C LEU A 219 -10.91 27.78 0.35
N GLU A 220 -11.36 28.61 1.31
CA GLU A 220 -12.75 29.10 1.34
C GLU A 220 -13.05 29.99 0.13
N THR A 221 -12.17 30.95 -0.15
CA THR A 221 -12.26 31.82 -1.32
C THR A 221 -12.15 31.02 -2.61
N LEU A 222 -11.20 30.08 -2.69
CA LEU A 222 -11.01 29.22 -3.86
C LEU A 222 -12.28 28.40 -4.14
N HIS A 223 -12.86 27.77 -3.11
CA HIS A 223 -14.11 27.03 -3.23
C HIS A 223 -15.25 27.92 -3.76
N ALA A 224 -15.34 29.16 -3.28
CA ALA A 224 -16.38 30.09 -3.67
C ALA A 224 -16.25 30.61 -5.12
N VAL A 225 -15.04 30.65 -5.68
CA VAL A 225 -14.79 31.12 -7.06
C VAL A 225 -14.78 29.99 -8.09
N THR A 226 -14.55 28.74 -7.68
CA THR A 226 -14.50 27.59 -8.58
C THR A 226 -15.87 26.97 -8.84
N ASN A 227 -16.11 26.55 -10.07
CA ASN A 227 -17.30 25.81 -10.49
C ASN A 227 -16.89 24.50 -11.20
N PRO A 228 -17.82 23.55 -11.44
CA PRO A 228 -17.50 22.27 -12.08
C PRO A 228 -16.88 22.34 -13.48
N VAL A 229 -16.94 23.52 -14.14
CA VAL A 229 -16.45 23.74 -15.51
C VAL A 229 -15.18 24.62 -15.52
N THR A 230 -14.57 24.88 -14.36
CA THR A 230 -13.34 25.69 -14.27
C THR A 230 -12.13 24.92 -14.81
N GLN A 231 -11.25 25.63 -15.52
CA GLN A 231 -9.97 25.10 -16.01
C GLN A 231 -8.83 25.51 -15.07
N LEU A 232 -7.81 24.65 -14.97
CA LEU A 232 -6.60 24.91 -14.17
C LEU A 232 -5.40 25.06 -15.10
N LEU A 233 -4.65 26.13 -14.92
CA LEU A 233 -3.36 26.37 -15.56
C LEU A 233 -2.26 26.38 -14.49
N ILE A 234 -1.18 25.63 -14.73
CA ILE A 234 0.03 25.63 -13.90
C ILE A 234 1.17 26.14 -14.77
N ASP A 235 1.71 27.29 -14.38
CA ASP A 235 2.87 27.90 -15.03
C ASP A 235 4.11 27.71 -14.13
N MET A 236 5.21 27.28 -14.73
CA MET A 236 6.46 26.93 -14.02
C MET A 236 7.66 27.45 -14.78
N GLU A 237 8.55 28.13 -14.07
CA GLU A 237 9.82 28.64 -14.59
C GLU A 237 11.00 27.99 -13.85
N ASP A 238 12.08 27.71 -14.57
CA ASP A 238 13.33 27.20 -14.01
C ASP A 238 14.32 28.35 -13.72
N PHE A 239 15.29 28.12 -12.84
CA PHE A 239 16.30 29.09 -12.41
C PHE A 239 17.38 29.41 -13.47
N SER A 240 17.19 28.98 -14.71
CA SER A 240 18.22 29.01 -15.77
C SER A 240 18.63 30.42 -16.23
N TYR A 241 18.05 31.47 -15.66
CA TYR A 241 18.39 32.88 -15.94
C TYR A 241 19.12 33.63 -14.81
N VAL A 242 19.59 32.94 -13.77
CA VAL A 242 20.54 33.57 -12.83
C VAL A 242 21.92 33.65 -13.51
N GLN A 243 22.11 34.66 -14.38
CA GLN A 243 23.45 35.13 -14.69
C GLN A 243 24.06 35.73 -13.43
N GLN A 244 25.25 35.23 -13.12
CA GLN A 244 26.09 35.53 -11.98
C GLN A 244 26.68 36.95 -12.02
#